data_AF-A0A1V9XQX9-F1
#
_entry.id   AF-A0A1V9XQX9-F1
#
_cell.length_a   1.000
_cell.length_b   1.000
_cell.length_c   1.000
_cell.angle_alpha   90.00
_cell.angle_beta   90.00
_cell.angle_gamma   90.00
#
_symmetry.space_group_name_H-M   'P 1'
#
loop_
_entity.id
_entity.type
_entity.pdbx_description
1 polymer ?
#
loop_
_entity_poly.entity_id
_entity_poly.type
_entity_poly.pdbx_seq_one_letter_code
_entity_poly.pdbx_strand_id
1 'polypeptide(L)'
;MEDNGVNLEQLERWKGILTFGRSIPRAWAEQRFKFHNDNYPCISQPRGGPCGVLAVVQARLMKALFFERAKVPATQTDPISICYKKALVVALADTIWVAARITDKKHPKPIFVSKTHLFPSGYKMTRANDLRHLITTIDEAFQDIGQYDVMSLLYSVLATKGPGMRMPHESMINFDTNDAGQPLVNLLICGRDALCATDGNVDPYIEGIPERCDIGFLPEEQSAKNMNLGLFLKDPYFPAWVLNKYEHYSVLYCMDRALLHVDGTYQVYWMHGGIVGQCDKILANESGSNSSSNGCAGVNESPDRRVKRGMGSSGIDGAHSESNLGALRLSGSEVPVAAACHSEIDSDTSTQWDESPSTCSDRPFSGMLDLETSKITGTEDVETSAIRSCLETRWDRCRILAIESMVPD
;
A
#
# COMPACT_ATOMS: atom_id res chain seq x y z
N MET A 1 3.52 -21.27 32.13
CA MET A 1 3.73 -20.91 30.72
C MET A 1 2.42 -20.39 30.22
N GLU A 2 2.38 -19.15 29.72
CA GLU A 2 1.21 -18.71 28.95
C GLU A 2 1.02 -19.68 27.78
N ASP A 3 -0.18 -20.21 27.61
CA ASP A 3 -0.50 -21.08 26.49
C ASP A 3 -0.53 -20.21 25.22
N ASN A 4 0.62 -20.16 24.56
CA ASN A 4 0.85 -19.42 23.33
C ASN A 4 0.57 -20.28 22.08
N GLY A 5 0.01 -21.49 22.25
CA GLY A 5 -0.41 -22.33 21.15
C GLY A 5 -1.65 -21.75 20.47
N VAL A 6 -1.68 -21.78 19.14
CA VAL A 6 -2.96 -21.56 18.43
C VAL A 6 -3.83 -22.79 18.69
N ASN A 7 -5.09 -22.61 19.09
CA ASN A 7 -5.99 -23.74 19.28
C ASN A 7 -6.74 -24.11 17.97
N LEU A 8 -7.37 -25.29 17.93
CA LEU A 8 -8.05 -25.77 16.71
C LEU A 8 -9.26 -24.91 16.33
N GLU A 9 -9.99 -24.36 17.30
CA GLU A 9 -11.13 -23.48 17.05
C GLU A 9 -10.71 -22.18 16.35
N GLN A 10 -9.58 -21.60 16.77
CA GLN A 10 -8.99 -20.43 16.12
C GLN A 10 -8.60 -20.73 14.68
N LEU A 11 -7.95 -21.88 14.43
CA LEU A 11 -7.59 -22.30 13.07
C LEU A 11 -8.84 -22.49 12.19
N GLU A 12 -9.86 -23.17 12.70
CA GLU A 12 -11.11 -23.38 11.95
C GLU A 12 -11.83 -22.07 11.68
N ARG A 13 -11.81 -21.11 12.62
CA ARG A 13 -12.33 -19.77 12.39
C ARG A 13 -11.57 -19.04 11.28
N TRP A 14 -10.25 -19.07 11.30
CA TRP A 14 -9.44 -18.42 10.26
C TRP A 14 -9.63 -19.08 8.89
N LYS A 15 -9.77 -20.40 8.82
CA LYS A 15 -10.21 -21.09 7.59
C LYS A 15 -11.62 -20.64 7.20
N GLY A 16 -12.54 -20.49 8.15
CA GLY A 16 -13.85 -19.90 7.91
C GLY A 16 -13.76 -18.55 7.19
N ILE A 17 -12.89 -17.66 7.63
CA ILE A 17 -12.68 -16.34 7.02
C ILE A 17 -11.99 -16.44 5.65
N LEU A 18 -10.94 -17.26 5.54
CA LEU A 18 -10.13 -17.34 4.33
C LEU A 18 -10.83 -18.08 3.19
N THR A 19 -11.58 -19.12 3.54
CA THR A 19 -12.04 -20.16 2.62
C THR A 19 -13.49 -20.58 2.80
N PHE A 20 -14.26 -19.90 3.66
CA PHE A 20 -15.60 -20.34 4.06
C PHE A 20 -15.64 -21.80 4.51
N GLY A 21 -14.60 -22.22 5.24
CA GLY A 21 -14.48 -23.56 5.82
C GLY A 21 -14.05 -24.64 4.83
N ARG A 22 -13.82 -24.31 3.55
CA ARG A 22 -13.19 -25.24 2.60
C ARG A 22 -11.71 -25.42 2.92
N SER A 23 -11.12 -26.50 2.40
CA SER A 23 -9.69 -26.76 2.54
C SER A 23 -8.86 -25.64 1.88
N ILE A 24 -7.78 -25.24 2.55
CA ILE A 24 -6.80 -24.32 1.98
C ILE A 24 -6.17 -24.99 0.75
N PRO A 25 -6.16 -24.34 -0.43
CA PRO A 25 -5.56 -24.95 -1.61
C PRO A 25 -4.05 -25.19 -1.41
N ARG A 26 -3.54 -26.27 -1.99
CA ARG A 26 -2.13 -26.66 -1.86
C ARG A 26 -1.15 -25.56 -2.25
N ALA A 27 -1.48 -24.79 -3.29
CA ALA A 27 -0.65 -23.67 -3.75
C ALA A 27 -0.41 -22.64 -2.65
N TRP A 28 -1.40 -22.39 -1.78
CA TRP A 28 -1.31 -21.44 -0.67
C TRP A 28 -0.61 -22.06 0.55
N ALA A 29 -0.98 -23.28 0.91
CA ALA A 29 -0.45 -23.97 2.08
C ALA A 29 1.07 -24.23 2.01
N GLU A 30 1.60 -24.43 0.80
CA GLU A 30 3.01 -24.70 0.54
C GLU A 30 3.79 -23.47 0.05
N GLN A 31 3.15 -22.31 -0.21
CA GLN A 31 3.85 -21.13 -0.68
C GLN A 31 4.69 -20.49 0.42
N ARG A 32 5.97 -20.27 0.10
CA ARG A 32 6.95 -19.63 0.97
C ARG A 32 7.36 -18.27 0.43
N PHE A 33 7.83 -17.38 1.30
CA PHE A 33 8.49 -16.15 0.88
C PHE A 33 9.97 -16.44 0.59
N LYS A 34 10.22 -17.11 -0.55
CA LYS A 34 11.56 -17.47 -1.00
C LYS A 34 11.93 -16.64 -2.23
N PHE A 35 13.08 -15.98 -2.18
CA PHE A 35 13.62 -15.29 -3.36
C PHE A 35 13.94 -16.27 -4.48
N HIS A 36 13.72 -15.83 -5.72
CA HIS A 36 14.04 -16.59 -6.92
C HIS A 36 15.54 -16.90 -6.99
N ASN A 37 16.38 -15.92 -6.69
CA ASN A 37 17.83 -16.07 -6.55
C ASN A 37 18.37 -15.14 -5.44
N ASP A 38 19.66 -15.27 -5.12
CA ASP A 38 20.30 -14.50 -4.04
C ASP A 38 20.64 -13.04 -4.41
N ASN A 39 20.64 -12.72 -5.70
CA ASN A 39 21.07 -11.43 -6.24
C ASN A 39 19.90 -10.47 -6.50
N TYR A 40 18.69 -11.01 -6.62
CA TYR A 40 17.50 -10.27 -6.98
C TYR A 40 16.38 -10.47 -5.94
N PRO A 41 15.84 -9.39 -5.35
CA PRO A 41 14.90 -9.48 -4.23
C PRO A 41 13.48 -9.83 -4.68
N CYS A 42 13.30 -10.70 -5.70
CA CYS A 42 12.00 -11.11 -6.22
C CYS A 42 11.54 -12.43 -5.60
N ILE A 43 10.35 -12.44 -4.99
CA ILE A 43 9.77 -13.63 -4.37
C ILE A 43 9.21 -14.56 -5.45
N SER A 44 9.67 -15.82 -5.45
CA SER A 44 9.25 -16.84 -6.39
C SER A 44 7.82 -17.35 -6.11
N GLN A 45 7.07 -17.61 -7.18
CA GLN A 45 5.77 -18.27 -7.11
C GLN A 45 5.75 -19.56 -7.93
N PRO A 46 6.01 -20.74 -7.32
CA PRO A 46 6.03 -22.00 -8.06
C PRO A 46 4.66 -22.44 -8.59
N ARG A 47 3.55 -21.96 -8.02
CA ARG A 47 2.17 -22.34 -8.39
C ARG A 47 1.23 -21.14 -8.31
N GLY A 48 0.28 -21.04 -9.26
CA GLY A 48 -0.81 -20.05 -9.24
C GLY A 48 -1.64 -20.18 -7.96
N GLY A 49 -2.13 -19.05 -7.43
CA GLY A 49 -2.71 -18.98 -6.08
C GLY A 49 -2.42 -17.65 -5.39
N PRO A 50 -1.37 -17.60 -4.57
CA PRO A 50 -1.15 -16.50 -3.62
C PRO A 50 -0.51 -15.25 -4.21
N CYS A 51 -0.55 -15.01 -5.54
CA CYS A 51 0.14 -13.90 -6.20
C CYS A 51 -0.22 -12.54 -5.58
N GLY A 52 -1.48 -12.31 -5.19
CA GLY A 52 -1.90 -11.07 -4.52
C GLY A 52 -1.22 -10.85 -3.18
N VAL A 53 -1.04 -11.91 -2.37
CA VAL A 53 -0.28 -11.82 -1.11
C VAL A 53 1.19 -11.55 -1.38
N LEU A 54 1.77 -12.24 -2.37
CA LEU A 54 3.17 -12.06 -2.74
C LEU A 54 3.42 -10.65 -3.25
N ALA A 55 2.55 -10.10 -4.09
CA ALA A 55 2.67 -8.74 -4.63
C ALA A 55 2.63 -7.68 -3.52
N VAL A 56 1.74 -7.82 -2.52
CA VAL A 56 1.71 -6.91 -1.38
C VAL A 56 3.03 -6.96 -0.58
N VAL A 57 3.51 -8.16 -0.26
CA VAL A 57 4.78 -8.32 0.47
C VAL A 57 5.95 -7.81 -0.34
N GLN A 58 5.96 -8.05 -1.65
CA GLN A 58 6.98 -7.61 -2.59
C GLN A 58 7.00 -6.07 -2.71
N ALA A 59 5.86 -5.40 -2.75
CA ALA A 59 5.77 -3.94 -2.73
C ALA A 59 6.30 -3.34 -1.41
N ARG A 60 5.95 -3.96 -0.26
CA ARG A 60 6.50 -3.55 1.05
C ARG A 60 8.00 -3.86 1.17
N LEU A 61 8.49 -4.92 0.53
CA LEU A 61 9.92 -5.21 0.45
C LEU A 61 10.66 -4.10 -0.31
N MET A 62 10.10 -3.62 -1.42
CA MET A 62 10.69 -2.47 -2.13
C MET A 62 10.67 -1.21 -1.24
N LYS A 63 9.58 -0.98 -0.51
CA LYS A 63 9.53 0.09 0.50
C LYS A 63 10.67 -0.04 1.52
N ALA A 64 10.85 -1.22 2.09
CA ALA A 64 11.88 -1.49 3.08
C ALA A 64 13.30 -1.27 2.54
N LEU A 65 13.58 -1.74 1.33
CA LEU A 65 14.91 -1.66 0.72
C LEU A 65 15.31 -0.24 0.31
N PHE A 66 14.37 0.54 -0.27
CA PHE A 66 14.69 1.83 -0.86
C PHE A 66 14.39 3.03 0.04
N PHE A 67 13.41 2.92 0.93
CA PHE A 67 12.91 4.07 1.68
C PHE A 67 12.97 3.92 3.21
N GLU A 68 13.15 2.70 3.72
CA GLU A 68 13.14 2.44 5.16
C GLU A 68 14.36 1.65 5.63
N ARG A 69 15.53 1.86 5.00
CA ARG A 69 16.77 1.13 5.28
C ARG A 69 17.18 1.14 6.76
N ALA A 70 16.86 2.23 7.49
CA ALA A 70 17.12 2.35 8.93
C ALA A 70 16.34 1.34 9.79
N LYS A 71 15.22 0.79 9.28
CA LYS A 71 14.44 -0.26 9.96
C LYS A 71 14.97 -1.66 9.67
N VAL A 72 15.75 -1.82 8.60
CA VAL A 72 16.32 -3.12 8.22
C VAL A 72 17.50 -3.42 9.16
N PRO A 73 17.48 -4.50 9.93
CA PRO A 73 18.52 -4.81 10.92
C PRO A 73 19.81 -5.35 10.27
N ALA A 74 20.26 -4.75 9.17
CA ALA A 74 21.41 -5.17 8.38
C ALA A 74 22.64 -4.28 8.64
N THR A 75 23.82 -4.90 8.59
CA THR A 75 25.10 -4.17 8.67
C THR A 75 25.62 -3.86 7.27
N GLN A 76 26.53 -2.88 7.14
CA GLN A 76 27.16 -2.58 5.85
C GLN A 76 28.02 -3.74 5.31
N THR A 77 28.43 -4.66 6.18
CA THR A 77 29.23 -5.85 5.84
C THR A 77 28.38 -7.07 5.50
N ASP A 78 27.06 -7.01 5.71
CA ASP A 78 26.18 -8.14 5.42
C ASP A 78 26.14 -8.39 3.90
N PRO A 79 26.21 -9.66 3.45
CA PRO A 79 25.95 -10.00 2.05
C PRO A 79 24.57 -9.49 1.60
N ILE A 80 24.45 -9.12 0.32
CA ILE A 80 23.20 -8.56 -0.21
C ILE A 80 21.99 -9.49 -0.01
N SER A 81 22.19 -10.80 -0.10
CA SER A 81 21.15 -11.81 0.16
C SER A 81 20.67 -11.82 1.61
N ILE A 82 21.52 -11.45 2.57
CA ILE A 82 21.14 -11.27 3.98
C ILE A 82 20.35 -9.97 4.14
N CYS A 83 20.77 -8.88 3.47
CA CYS A 83 20.02 -7.63 3.45
C CYS A 83 18.59 -7.84 2.91
N TYR A 84 18.41 -8.61 1.84
CA TYR A 84 17.09 -8.94 1.30
C TYR A 84 16.24 -9.73 2.28
N LYS A 85 16.82 -10.75 2.95
CA LYS A 85 16.11 -11.53 3.98
C LYS A 85 15.64 -10.65 5.15
N LYS A 86 16.51 -9.76 5.63
CA LYS A 86 16.17 -8.80 6.70
C LYS A 86 15.14 -7.77 6.24
N ALA A 87 15.18 -7.32 5.00
CA ALA A 87 14.15 -6.45 4.45
C ALA A 87 12.80 -7.16 4.27
N LEU A 88 12.81 -8.46 3.96
CA LEU A 88 11.60 -9.29 3.93
C LEU A 88 10.96 -9.41 5.31
N VAL A 89 11.76 -9.58 6.38
CA VAL A 89 11.27 -9.52 7.76
C VAL A 89 10.55 -8.20 8.02
N VAL A 90 11.14 -7.08 7.63
CA VAL A 90 10.52 -5.75 7.77
C VAL A 90 9.21 -5.67 6.98
N ALA A 91 9.18 -6.18 5.74
CA ALA A 91 7.97 -6.18 4.91
C ALA A 91 6.82 -7.00 5.51
N LEU A 92 7.12 -8.18 6.09
CA LEU A 92 6.15 -9.01 6.78
C LEU A 92 5.64 -8.35 8.06
N ALA A 93 6.55 -7.77 8.86
CA ALA A 93 6.20 -7.02 10.06
C ALA A 93 5.30 -5.82 9.73
N ASP A 94 5.65 -5.07 8.70
CA ASP A 94 4.90 -3.90 8.22
C ASP A 94 3.49 -4.28 7.74
N THR A 95 3.33 -5.43 7.09
CA THR A 95 2.01 -5.96 6.69
C THR A 95 1.12 -6.23 7.91
N ILE A 96 1.66 -6.92 8.93
CA ILE A 96 0.93 -7.22 10.17
C ILE A 96 0.65 -5.94 10.97
N TRP A 97 1.62 -5.03 10.99
CA TRP A 97 1.53 -3.76 11.72
C TRP A 97 0.41 -2.87 11.22
N VAL A 98 0.21 -2.78 9.90
CA VAL A 98 -0.90 -2.01 9.34
C VAL A 98 -2.25 -2.56 9.81
N ALA A 99 -2.42 -3.88 9.86
CA ALA A 99 -3.63 -4.49 10.42
C ALA A 99 -3.81 -4.15 11.91
N ALA A 100 -2.74 -4.15 12.70
CA ALA A 100 -2.78 -3.77 14.12
C ALA A 100 -3.21 -2.31 14.30
N ARG A 101 -2.59 -1.40 13.53
CA ARG A 101 -2.82 0.05 13.61
C ARG A 101 -4.25 0.45 13.25
N ILE A 102 -4.85 -0.20 12.26
CA ILE A 102 -6.25 0.03 11.91
C ILE A 102 -7.22 -0.57 12.95
N THR A 103 -6.79 -1.62 13.66
CA THR A 103 -7.62 -2.28 14.67
C THR A 103 -7.65 -1.50 15.98
N ASP A 104 -6.50 -1.00 16.44
CA ASP A 104 -6.37 -0.11 17.59
C ASP A 104 -5.32 0.96 17.28
N LYS A 105 -5.79 2.16 16.92
CA LYS A 105 -4.91 3.30 16.57
C LYS A 105 -4.08 3.77 17.77
N LYS A 106 -4.58 3.62 18.99
CA LYS A 106 -3.92 4.13 20.21
C LYS A 106 -2.89 3.15 20.73
N HIS A 107 -3.23 1.87 20.72
CA HIS A 107 -2.38 0.80 21.25
C HIS A 107 -2.35 -0.41 20.30
N PRO A 108 -1.67 -0.31 19.14
CA PRO A 108 -1.55 -1.42 18.21
C PRO A 108 -0.93 -2.65 18.89
N LYS A 109 -1.58 -3.81 18.77
CA LYS A 109 -1.12 -5.08 19.36
C LYS A 109 -0.92 -6.12 18.26
N PRO A 110 0.16 -6.02 17.47
CA PRO A 110 0.44 -7.00 16.42
C PRO A 110 0.69 -8.39 17.01
N ILE A 111 0.25 -9.39 16.27
CA ILE A 111 0.40 -10.80 16.62
C ILE A 111 1.08 -11.51 15.46
N PHE A 112 2.21 -12.16 15.75
CA PHE A 112 2.88 -13.04 14.81
C PHE A 112 2.54 -14.50 15.09
N VAL A 113 2.14 -15.22 14.05
CA VAL A 113 1.83 -16.64 14.07
C VAL A 113 2.91 -17.38 13.30
N SER A 114 3.68 -18.23 13.97
CA SER A 114 4.77 -19.02 13.39
C SER A 114 4.46 -20.50 13.41
N LYS A 115 4.84 -21.23 12.35
CA LYS A 115 4.78 -22.71 12.37
C LYS A 115 5.70 -23.29 13.44
N THR A 116 5.29 -24.37 14.07
CA THR A 116 6.11 -25.10 15.05
C THR A 116 5.56 -26.50 15.28
N HIS A 117 6.43 -27.43 15.66
CA HIS A 117 6.03 -28.79 16.06
C HIS A 117 5.66 -28.90 17.55
N LEU A 118 5.80 -27.80 18.31
CA LEU A 118 5.60 -27.79 19.76
C LEU A 118 4.12 -27.80 20.18
N PHE A 119 3.20 -27.48 19.27
CA PHE A 119 1.76 -27.42 19.55
C PHE A 119 0.97 -28.32 18.60
N PRO A 120 -0.15 -28.93 19.04
CA PRO A 120 -0.97 -29.82 18.20
C PRO A 120 -1.51 -29.16 16.92
N SER A 121 -1.76 -27.85 16.95
CA SER A 121 -2.21 -27.08 15.80
C SER A 121 -1.13 -26.85 14.75
N GLY A 122 0.15 -27.05 15.11
CA GLY A 122 1.29 -26.72 14.29
C GLY A 122 1.68 -25.23 14.32
N TYR A 123 1.07 -24.40 15.18
CA TYR A 123 1.31 -22.96 15.22
C TYR A 123 1.45 -22.41 16.64
N LYS A 124 2.37 -21.46 16.79
CA LYS A 124 2.58 -20.63 17.98
C LYS A 124 2.21 -19.19 17.66
N MET A 125 1.60 -18.52 18.62
CA MET A 125 1.23 -17.12 18.57
C MET A 125 2.13 -16.32 19.51
N THR A 126 2.73 -15.24 19.01
CA THR A 126 3.58 -14.34 19.79
C THR A 126 3.07 -12.91 19.61
N ARG A 127 2.73 -12.24 20.72
CA ARG A 127 2.29 -10.84 20.70
C ARG A 127 3.50 -9.93 20.78
N ALA A 128 3.55 -8.93 19.91
CA ALA A 128 4.54 -7.87 19.97
C ALA A 128 3.90 -6.57 20.49
N ASN A 129 4.72 -5.72 21.10
CA ASN A 129 4.28 -4.48 21.75
C ASN A 129 4.35 -3.28 20.81
N ASP A 130 5.26 -3.35 19.84
CA ASP A 130 5.52 -2.31 18.85
C ASP A 130 6.12 -2.96 17.59
N LEU A 131 6.34 -2.16 16.55
CA LEU A 131 6.86 -2.61 15.27
C LEU A 131 8.27 -3.19 15.40
N ARG A 132 9.12 -2.64 16.28
CA ARG A 132 10.50 -3.10 16.45
C ARG A 132 10.52 -4.47 17.10
N HIS A 133 9.75 -4.67 18.17
CA HIS A 133 9.57 -5.98 18.79
C HIS A 133 9.02 -6.98 17.77
N LEU A 134 8.04 -6.59 16.95
CA LEU A 134 7.50 -7.47 15.89
C LEU A 134 8.58 -7.88 14.88
N ILE A 135 9.40 -6.93 14.40
CA ILE A 135 10.53 -7.22 13.49
C ILE A 135 11.48 -8.23 14.13
N THR A 136 11.88 -8.02 15.39
CA THR A 136 12.77 -8.95 16.11
C THR A 136 12.13 -10.32 16.30
N THR A 137 10.86 -10.38 16.70
CA THR A 137 10.12 -11.65 16.86
C THR A 137 10.06 -12.44 15.56
N ILE A 138 9.81 -11.76 14.45
CA ILE A 138 9.76 -12.37 13.13
C ILE A 138 11.16 -12.87 12.77
N ASP A 139 12.20 -12.03 12.87
CA ASP A 139 13.60 -12.37 12.55
C ASP A 139 14.11 -13.59 13.32
N GLU A 140 13.86 -13.66 14.63
CA GLU A 140 14.23 -14.79 15.49
C GLU A 140 13.57 -16.09 15.00
N ALA A 141 12.28 -16.04 14.65
CA ALA A 141 11.56 -17.19 14.12
C ALA A 141 12.04 -17.60 12.71
N PHE A 142 12.70 -16.71 11.97
CA PHE A 142 13.28 -17.03 10.67
C PHE A 142 14.39 -18.07 10.78
N GLN A 143 15.20 -17.95 11.84
CA GLN A 143 16.44 -18.70 12.02
C GLN A 143 16.16 -20.16 12.40
N ASP A 144 15.08 -20.41 13.14
CA ASP A 144 14.77 -21.73 13.69
C ASP A 144 13.89 -22.62 12.78
N ILE A 145 13.09 -22.03 11.88
CA ILE A 145 12.07 -22.77 11.11
C ILE A 145 12.28 -22.66 9.59
N GLY A 146 13.24 -21.84 9.14
CA GLY A 146 13.67 -21.74 7.75
C GLY A 146 12.59 -21.29 6.75
N GLN A 147 11.36 -20.97 7.17
CA GLN A 147 10.25 -20.68 6.24
C GLN A 147 9.19 -19.77 6.89
N TYR A 148 9.09 -18.54 6.41
CA TYR A 148 7.79 -17.87 6.39
C TYR A 148 7.00 -18.41 5.22
N ASP A 149 5.79 -18.86 5.49
CA ASP A 149 4.81 -19.16 4.47
C ASP A 149 3.69 -18.15 4.49
N VAL A 150 2.99 -18.10 3.36
CA VAL A 150 1.82 -17.25 3.17
C VAL A 150 0.80 -17.48 4.29
N MET A 151 0.58 -18.72 4.72
CA MET A 151 -0.41 -19.02 5.76
C MET A 151 -0.04 -18.44 7.13
N SER A 152 1.23 -18.46 7.50
CA SER A 152 1.74 -17.86 8.73
C SER A 152 1.51 -16.34 8.73
N LEU A 153 1.75 -15.66 7.60
CA LEU A 153 1.43 -14.24 7.46
C LEU A 153 -0.09 -13.98 7.55
N LEU A 154 -0.90 -14.75 6.83
CA LEU A 154 -2.36 -14.59 6.85
C LEU A 154 -2.92 -14.81 8.25
N TYR A 155 -2.50 -15.86 8.94
CA TYR A 155 -2.90 -16.12 10.32
C TYR A 155 -2.41 -15.04 11.28
N SER A 156 -1.22 -14.47 11.07
CA SER A 156 -0.74 -13.32 11.85
C SER A 156 -1.66 -12.11 11.71
N VAL A 157 -2.06 -11.78 10.48
CA VAL A 157 -2.98 -10.68 10.19
C VAL A 157 -4.35 -10.95 10.82
N LEU A 158 -4.93 -12.13 10.62
CA LEU A 158 -6.23 -12.50 11.20
C LEU A 158 -6.21 -12.55 12.73
N ALA A 159 -5.14 -13.06 13.33
CA ALA A 159 -4.94 -13.04 14.78
C ALA A 159 -4.87 -11.60 15.31
N THR A 160 -4.18 -10.72 14.59
CA THR A 160 -4.03 -9.29 14.91
C THR A 160 -5.36 -8.53 14.83
N LYS A 161 -6.17 -8.79 13.80
CA LYS A 161 -7.56 -8.26 13.72
C LYS A 161 -8.43 -8.78 14.85
N GLY A 162 -8.13 -9.98 15.34
CA GLY A 162 -8.79 -10.59 16.47
C GLY A 162 -10.25 -10.95 16.20
N PRO A 163 -11.04 -11.23 17.24
CA PRO A 163 -12.40 -11.72 17.09
C PRO A 163 -13.40 -10.68 16.57
N GLY A 164 -13.00 -9.40 16.50
CA GLY A 164 -13.82 -8.32 15.94
C GLY A 164 -13.86 -8.31 14.41
N MET A 165 -12.99 -9.08 13.75
CA MET A 165 -13.05 -9.26 12.31
C MET A 165 -14.37 -9.93 11.92
N ARG A 166 -15.15 -9.24 11.09
CA ARG A 166 -16.41 -9.75 10.57
C ARG A 166 -16.11 -10.88 9.59
N MET A 167 -17.04 -11.83 9.49
CA MET A 167 -16.97 -12.81 8.42
C MET A 167 -17.17 -12.06 7.10
N PRO A 168 -16.25 -12.19 6.14
CA PRO A 168 -16.38 -11.47 4.88
C PRO A 168 -17.60 -12.01 4.13
N HIS A 169 -18.23 -11.15 3.32
CA HIS A 169 -19.37 -11.55 2.47
C HIS A 169 -18.93 -12.42 1.29
N GLU A 170 -17.65 -12.36 0.94
CA GLU A 170 -16.99 -13.17 -0.09
C GLU A 170 -15.72 -13.83 0.46
N SER A 171 -15.28 -14.91 -0.18
CA SER A 171 -14.10 -15.66 0.26
C SER A 171 -12.84 -14.83 0.01
N MET A 172 -11.91 -14.79 0.98
CA MET A 172 -10.64 -14.07 0.79
C MET A 172 -9.71 -14.79 -0.21
N ILE A 173 -9.82 -16.11 -0.27
CA ILE A 173 -9.21 -16.95 -1.30
C ILE A 173 -10.33 -17.38 -2.24
N ASN A 174 -10.30 -16.92 -3.49
CA ASN A 174 -11.30 -17.29 -4.47
C ASN A 174 -11.08 -18.73 -4.92
N PHE A 175 -12.10 -19.58 -4.80
CA PHE A 175 -11.98 -20.99 -5.13
C PHE A 175 -11.99 -21.28 -6.62
N ASP A 176 -12.83 -20.55 -7.35
CA ASP A 176 -13.07 -20.82 -8.75
C ASP A 176 -11.87 -20.40 -9.60
N THR A 177 -11.23 -19.29 -9.23
CA THR A 177 -10.05 -18.73 -9.91
C THR A 177 -8.74 -19.11 -9.22
N ASN A 178 -8.79 -19.58 -7.95
CA ASN A 178 -7.61 -19.85 -7.13
C ASN A 178 -6.66 -18.64 -7.09
N ASP A 179 -7.19 -17.48 -6.69
CA ASP A 179 -6.45 -16.23 -6.52
C ASP A 179 -6.82 -15.53 -5.20
N ALA A 180 -6.16 -14.40 -4.93
CA ALA A 180 -6.51 -13.53 -3.81
C ALA A 180 -7.70 -12.65 -4.19
N GLY A 181 -8.79 -12.73 -3.41
CA GLY A 181 -9.90 -11.81 -3.51
C GLY A 181 -9.50 -10.39 -3.11
N GLN A 182 -10.23 -9.40 -3.62
CA GLN A 182 -9.93 -7.99 -3.35
C GLN A 182 -9.92 -7.63 -1.85
N PRO A 183 -10.82 -8.16 -0.99
CA PRO A 183 -10.79 -7.88 0.45
C PRO A 183 -9.52 -8.37 1.11
N LEU A 184 -8.95 -9.47 0.63
CA LEU A 184 -7.67 -9.97 1.13
C LEU A 184 -6.54 -9.01 0.78
N VAL A 185 -6.50 -8.53 -0.46
CA VAL A 185 -5.48 -7.58 -0.91
C VAL A 185 -5.63 -6.25 -0.17
N ASN A 186 -6.85 -5.73 -0.03
CA ASN A 186 -7.13 -4.52 0.74
C ASN A 186 -6.73 -4.68 2.21
N LEU A 187 -7.02 -5.84 2.83
CA LEU A 187 -6.62 -6.13 4.20
C LEU A 187 -5.11 -6.07 4.38
N LEU A 188 -4.34 -6.59 3.43
CA LEU A 188 -2.87 -6.61 3.50
C LEU A 188 -2.24 -5.25 3.16
N ILE A 189 -2.87 -4.44 2.30
CA ILE A 189 -2.40 -3.09 1.96
C ILE A 189 -2.74 -2.08 3.06
N CYS A 190 -4.00 -2.03 3.48
CA CYS A 190 -4.52 -0.96 4.33
C CYS A 190 -4.94 -1.41 5.73
N GLY A 191 -4.96 -2.72 6.04
CA GLY A 191 -5.33 -3.22 7.37
C GLY A 191 -6.83 -3.37 7.59
N ARG A 192 -7.62 -3.20 6.51
CA ARG A 192 -9.08 -3.37 6.48
C ARG A 192 -9.49 -4.22 5.29
N ASP A 193 -10.33 -5.21 5.53
CA ASP A 193 -10.94 -6.11 4.55
C ASP A 193 -12.09 -5.44 3.77
N ALA A 194 -11.85 -4.22 3.30
CA ALA A 194 -12.83 -3.43 2.55
C ALA A 194 -13.17 -4.12 1.22
N LEU A 195 -14.46 -4.21 0.90
CA LEU A 195 -14.95 -4.72 -0.39
C LEU A 195 -14.75 -3.69 -1.50
N CYS A 196 -14.81 -2.40 -1.17
CA CYS A 196 -14.61 -1.31 -2.11
C CYS A 196 -13.25 -0.63 -1.92
N ALA A 197 -12.77 0.02 -2.98
CA ALA A 197 -11.49 0.70 -3.00
C ALA A 197 -11.63 2.23 -2.89
N THR A 198 -12.78 2.72 -2.43
CA THR A 198 -13.08 4.15 -2.26
C THR A 198 -12.32 4.76 -1.09
N ASP A 199 -12.17 6.09 -1.08
CA ASP A 199 -11.59 6.82 0.04
C ASP A 199 -12.62 6.97 1.16
N GLY A 200 -12.28 6.47 2.35
CA GLY A 200 -13.20 6.42 3.47
C GLY A 200 -14.31 5.39 3.26
N ASN A 201 -15.36 5.49 4.06
CA ASN A 201 -16.53 4.63 3.88
C ASN A 201 -17.49 5.25 2.87
N VAL A 202 -18.07 4.43 1.99
CA VAL A 202 -19.12 4.88 1.07
C VAL A 202 -20.38 5.23 1.86
N ASP A 203 -20.73 4.37 2.81
CA ASP A 203 -21.83 4.55 3.76
C ASP A 203 -21.53 3.79 5.08
N PRO A 204 -22.39 3.85 6.12
CA PRO A 204 -22.15 3.17 7.40
C PRO A 204 -22.01 1.64 7.34
N TYR A 205 -22.41 1.00 6.24
CA TYR A 205 -22.42 -0.45 6.03
C TYR A 205 -21.38 -0.90 4.99
N ILE A 206 -20.97 0.00 4.08
CA ILE A 206 -19.97 -0.26 3.05
C ILE A 206 -18.67 0.46 3.40
N GLU A 207 -17.76 -0.30 4.01
CA GLU A 207 -16.43 0.18 4.35
C GLU A 207 -15.55 0.27 3.10
N GLY A 208 -14.83 1.39 2.97
CA GLY A 208 -13.75 1.56 2.00
C GLY A 208 -12.41 1.73 2.70
N ILE A 209 -11.45 2.36 2.03
CA ILE A 209 -10.07 2.46 2.47
C ILE A 209 -9.97 3.54 3.57
N PRO A 210 -9.45 3.22 4.76
CA PRO A 210 -9.54 4.12 5.90
C PRO A 210 -8.73 5.41 5.76
N GLU A 211 -7.60 5.35 5.05
CA GLU A 211 -6.61 6.42 4.97
C GLU A 211 -5.59 6.12 3.86
N ARG A 212 -4.84 7.14 3.45
CA ARG A 212 -3.74 7.02 2.48
C ARG A 212 -2.75 5.94 2.90
N CYS A 213 -2.44 5.03 1.98
CA CYS A 213 -1.63 3.85 2.24
C CYS A 213 -0.13 4.10 1.96
N ASP A 214 0.73 3.27 2.57
CA ASP A 214 2.17 3.33 2.33
C ASP A 214 2.55 2.83 0.93
N ILE A 215 1.86 1.79 0.48
CA ILE A 215 1.93 1.22 -0.87
C ILE A 215 0.56 1.31 -1.51
N GLY A 216 0.53 1.44 -2.83
CA GLY A 216 -0.69 1.67 -3.59
C GLY A 216 -1.27 0.41 -4.22
N PHE A 217 -2.40 0.59 -4.90
CA PHE A 217 -3.06 -0.44 -5.68
C PHE A 217 -3.57 0.15 -6.99
N LEU A 218 -3.22 -0.47 -8.12
CA LEU A 218 -3.60 -0.05 -9.47
C LEU A 218 -4.12 -1.26 -10.27
N PRO A 219 -5.44 -1.46 -10.34
CA PRO A 219 -6.04 -2.45 -11.20
C PRO A 219 -6.17 -1.90 -12.63
N GLU A 220 -6.61 -2.74 -13.58
CA GLU A 220 -7.00 -2.28 -14.91
C GLU A 220 -8.11 -1.22 -14.86
N GLU A 221 -8.15 -0.33 -15.85
CA GLU A 221 -9.04 0.84 -15.87
C GLU A 221 -10.52 0.50 -15.63
N GLN A 222 -11.03 -0.56 -16.25
CA GLN A 222 -12.41 -0.99 -16.07
C GLN A 222 -12.66 -1.46 -14.62
N SER A 223 -11.71 -2.21 -14.05
CA SER A 223 -11.78 -2.67 -12.66
C SER A 223 -11.71 -1.49 -11.69
N ALA A 224 -10.84 -0.50 -11.95
CA ALA A 224 -10.75 0.73 -11.17
C ALA A 224 -12.07 1.50 -11.15
N LYS A 225 -12.76 1.61 -12.29
CA LYS A 225 -14.09 2.22 -12.40
C LYS A 225 -15.13 1.43 -11.62
N ASN A 226 -15.18 0.11 -11.80
CA ASN A 226 -16.17 -0.76 -11.16
C ASN A 226 -16.07 -0.73 -9.63
N MET A 227 -14.86 -0.66 -9.08
CA MET A 227 -14.62 -0.64 -7.63
C MET A 227 -14.54 0.76 -7.01
N ASN A 228 -14.75 1.81 -7.81
CA ASN A 228 -14.61 3.21 -7.44
C ASN A 228 -13.27 3.50 -6.76
N LEU A 229 -12.17 3.19 -7.43
CA LEU A 229 -10.82 3.34 -6.88
C LEU A 229 -10.51 4.79 -6.47
N GLY A 230 -10.26 4.98 -5.18
CA GLY A 230 -9.94 6.26 -4.55
C GLY A 230 -8.46 6.62 -4.52
N LEU A 231 -8.15 7.84 -4.08
CA LEU A 231 -6.81 8.40 -4.00
C LEU A 231 -5.94 7.74 -2.94
N PHE A 232 -6.52 7.18 -1.87
CA PHE A 232 -5.76 6.55 -0.79
C PHE A 232 -4.96 5.32 -1.24
N LEU A 233 -5.40 4.67 -2.32
CA LEU A 233 -4.70 3.57 -2.97
C LEU A 233 -3.97 4.01 -4.25
N LYS A 234 -4.52 4.96 -5.02
CA LYS A 234 -3.85 5.47 -6.22
C LYS A 234 -2.58 6.22 -5.87
N ASP A 235 -2.61 7.03 -4.80
CA ASP A 235 -1.53 7.89 -4.36
C ASP A 235 -0.92 7.48 -3.02
N PRO A 236 -0.07 6.44 -2.97
CA PRO A 236 0.59 6.02 -1.74
C PRO A 236 1.68 6.99 -1.26
N TYR A 237 2.18 6.81 -0.04
CA TYR A 237 3.30 7.59 0.51
C TYR A 237 4.67 7.22 -0.07
N PHE A 238 4.80 6.00 -0.61
CA PHE A 238 5.99 5.50 -1.27
C PHE A 238 5.63 4.99 -2.66
N PRO A 239 6.48 5.22 -3.67
CA PRO A 239 6.18 4.89 -5.07
C PRO A 239 6.29 3.39 -5.34
N ALA A 240 5.42 2.60 -4.72
CA ALA A 240 5.27 1.18 -4.93
C ALA A 240 3.77 0.83 -4.97
N TRP A 241 3.35 0.09 -5.99
CA TRP A 241 1.97 -0.28 -6.24
C TRP A 241 1.85 -1.78 -6.48
N VAL A 242 0.81 -2.36 -5.92
CA VAL A 242 0.32 -3.67 -6.34
C VAL A 242 -0.55 -3.46 -7.58
N LEU A 243 -0.19 -4.10 -8.68
CA LEU A 243 -0.99 -4.11 -9.89
C LEU A 243 -1.94 -5.30 -9.87
N ASN A 244 -3.15 -5.17 -10.42
CA ASN A 244 -4.06 -6.29 -10.69
C ASN A 244 -4.54 -6.25 -12.15
N LYS A 245 -4.12 -7.24 -12.93
CA LYS A 245 -4.47 -7.40 -14.34
C LYS A 245 -4.93 -8.84 -14.59
N TYR A 246 -6.13 -9.02 -15.17
CA TYR A 246 -6.68 -10.37 -15.44
C TYR A 246 -6.53 -11.35 -14.26
N GLU A 247 -6.84 -10.90 -13.05
CA GLU A 247 -6.73 -11.72 -11.82
C GLU A 247 -5.28 -12.15 -11.47
N HIS A 248 -4.29 -11.50 -12.09
CA HIS A 248 -2.88 -11.67 -11.80
C HIS A 248 -2.31 -10.42 -11.14
N TYR A 249 -1.69 -10.62 -9.97
CA TYR A 249 -1.09 -9.55 -9.22
C TYR A 249 0.41 -9.46 -9.48
N SER A 250 0.89 -8.25 -9.73
CA SER A 250 2.31 -7.93 -9.92
C SER A 250 2.67 -6.65 -9.17
N VAL A 251 3.94 -6.22 -9.21
CA VAL A 251 4.37 -5.02 -8.49
C VAL A 251 4.99 -4.02 -9.45
N LEU A 252 4.60 -2.77 -9.30
CA LEU A 252 5.28 -1.65 -9.92
C LEU A 252 5.94 -0.80 -8.83
N TYR A 253 7.18 -0.37 -9.03
CA TYR A 253 7.83 0.51 -8.08
C TYR A 253 8.81 1.48 -8.76
N CYS A 254 9.07 2.62 -8.13
CA CYS A 254 10.13 3.54 -8.50
C CYS A 254 11.07 3.72 -7.31
N MET A 255 12.36 3.91 -7.56
CA MET A 255 13.31 4.23 -6.48
C MET A 255 13.33 5.72 -6.16
N ASP A 256 12.81 6.56 -7.06
CA ASP A 256 12.73 8.00 -6.88
C ASP A 256 11.36 8.39 -6.34
N ARG A 257 11.34 8.95 -5.13
CA ARG A 257 10.11 9.42 -4.48
C ARG A 257 9.55 10.68 -5.16
N ALA A 258 10.37 11.42 -5.92
CA ALA A 258 9.91 12.60 -6.65
C ALA A 258 8.81 12.30 -7.66
N LEU A 259 8.71 11.05 -8.14
CA LEU A 259 7.59 10.56 -8.98
C LEU A 259 6.21 10.84 -8.37
N LEU A 260 6.09 10.96 -7.04
CA LEU A 260 4.79 11.23 -6.41
C LEU A 260 4.39 12.71 -6.44
N HIS A 261 5.32 13.62 -6.76
CA HIS A 261 5.16 15.05 -6.46
C HIS A 261 5.66 15.99 -7.56
N VAL A 262 6.49 15.53 -8.48
CA VAL A 262 7.16 16.36 -9.47
C VAL A 262 6.96 15.75 -10.85
N ASP A 263 6.47 16.55 -11.80
CA ASP A 263 6.38 16.12 -13.19
C ASP A 263 7.77 15.85 -13.77
N GLY A 264 7.91 14.76 -14.50
CA GLY A 264 9.20 14.38 -15.04
C GLY A 264 9.23 13.00 -15.67
N THR A 265 10.41 12.63 -16.12
CA THR A 265 10.69 11.29 -16.64
C THR A 265 11.37 10.45 -15.57
N TYR A 266 10.76 9.32 -15.25
CA TYR A 266 11.19 8.45 -14.17
C TYR A 266 11.45 7.03 -14.69
N GLN A 267 12.40 6.36 -14.03
CA GLN A 267 12.62 4.94 -14.19
C GLN A 267 11.74 4.21 -13.18
N VAL A 268 10.78 3.47 -13.70
CA VAL A 268 9.84 2.64 -12.96
C VAL A 268 10.19 1.19 -13.27
N TYR A 269 9.96 0.28 -12.34
CA TYR A 269 10.33 -1.11 -12.44
C TYR A 269 9.08 -1.96 -12.20
N TRP A 270 8.82 -2.89 -13.10
CA TRP A 270 7.72 -3.83 -13.01
C TRP A 270 8.27 -5.21 -12.67
N MET A 271 7.87 -5.76 -11.53
CA MET A 271 8.20 -7.12 -11.12
C MET A 271 7.02 -8.04 -11.39
N HIS A 272 7.28 -9.06 -12.22
CA HIS A 272 6.28 -10.07 -12.56
C HIS A 272 5.98 -10.97 -11.36
N GLY A 273 4.69 -11.19 -11.09
CA GLY A 273 4.23 -12.14 -10.06
C GLY A 273 4.27 -13.58 -10.55
N GLY A 274 5.37 -14.04 -11.17
CA GLY A 274 5.39 -15.28 -11.96
C GLY A 274 6.26 -16.43 -11.43
N ILE A 275 6.20 -17.56 -12.13
CA ILE A 275 7.06 -18.75 -11.93
C ILE A 275 8.54 -18.42 -12.26
N VAL A 276 8.78 -17.43 -13.12
CA VAL A 276 10.10 -16.89 -13.45
C VAL A 276 10.18 -15.51 -12.82
N GLY A 277 11.16 -15.28 -11.93
CA GLY A 277 11.37 -13.99 -11.30
C GLY A 277 11.94 -12.99 -12.29
N GLN A 278 11.08 -12.45 -13.16
CA GLN A 278 11.43 -11.45 -14.16
C GLN A 278 11.08 -10.06 -13.63
N CYS A 279 11.92 -9.08 -13.98
CA CYS A 279 11.60 -7.68 -13.81
C CYS A 279 11.89 -6.94 -15.09
N ASP A 280 11.03 -5.99 -15.44
CA ASP A 280 11.26 -5.09 -16.55
C ASP A 280 11.39 -3.66 -16.03
N LYS A 281 12.37 -2.94 -16.56
CA LYS A 281 12.54 -1.51 -16.39
C LYS A 281 11.68 -0.77 -17.41
N ILE A 282 10.97 0.24 -16.95
CA ILE A 282 10.02 1.04 -17.70
C ILE A 282 10.39 2.50 -17.55
N LEU A 283 10.66 3.17 -18.66
CA LEU A 283 10.81 4.62 -18.66
C LEU A 283 9.43 5.24 -18.82
N ALA A 284 8.98 6.04 -17.86
CA ALA A 284 7.68 6.68 -17.87
C ALA A 284 7.82 8.21 -17.79
N ASN A 285 6.97 8.95 -18.50
CA ASN A 285 6.90 10.40 -18.44
C ASN A 285 5.56 10.85 -17.86
N GLU A 286 5.63 11.55 -16.75
CA GLU A 286 4.49 12.22 -16.15
C GLU A 286 4.39 13.64 -16.73
N SER A 287 3.28 13.91 -17.40
CA SER A 287 3.03 15.24 -17.97
C SER A 287 2.00 15.97 -17.13
N GLY A 288 2.44 17.01 -16.45
CA GLY A 288 1.60 17.88 -15.64
C GLY A 288 0.50 18.50 -16.47
N SER A 289 -0.72 18.01 -16.28
CA SER A 289 -1.89 18.71 -16.78
C SER A 289 -2.60 19.43 -15.68
N ASN A 290 -2.21 20.68 -15.48
CA ASN A 290 -3.15 21.67 -14.98
C ASN A 290 -4.20 21.93 -16.08
N SER A 291 -5.26 21.15 -16.08
CA SER A 291 -6.56 21.58 -16.60
C SER A 291 -7.60 21.38 -15.52
N SER A 292 -7.62 22.32 -14.58
CA SER A 292 -8.80 22.63 -13.79
C SER A 292 -9.93 23.01 -14.75
N SER A 293 -10.90 22.12 -14.94
CA SER A 293 -12.22 22.46 -15.47
C SER A 293 -13.25 22.19 -14.39
N ASN A 294 -13.80 23.29 -13.89
CA ASN A 294 -14.91 23.41 -12.96
C ASN A 294 -16.03 22.39 -13.16
N GLY A 295 -16.58 21.88 -12.04
CA GLY A 295 -17.81 21.09 -12.07
C GLY A 295 -18.34 20.57 -10.74
N CYS A 296 -17.92 21.04 -9.56
CA CYS A 296 -18.65 20.72 -8.32
C CYS A 296 -19.82 21.69 -8.14
N ALA A 297 -20.93 21.39 -8.81
CA ALA A 297 -22.23 21.89 -8.38
C ALA A 297 -22.53 21.27 -7.01
N GLY A 298 -22.62 22.14 -5.99
CA GLY A 298 -23.03 21.73 -4.65
C GLY A 298 -24.44 21.17 -4.66
N VAL A 299 -24.60 19.97 -4.10
CA VAL A 299 -25.89 19.46 -3.66
C VAL A 299 -25.75 19.20 -2.16
N ASN A 300 -25.95 20.27 -1.38
CA ASN A 300 -26.31 20.15 0.02
C ASN A 300 -27.84 20.07 0.08
N GLU A 301 -28.40 18.88 0.28
CA GLU A 301 -29.71 18.76 0.90
C GLU A 301 -29.71 17.60 1.90
N SER A 302 -29.93 17.96 3.16
CA SER A 302 -30.65 17.13 4.12
C SER A 302 -31.62 18.01 4.90
N PRO A 303 -32.75 17.44 5.38
CA PRO A 303 -34.00 18.16 5.49
C PRO A 303 -34.34 18.64 6.91
N ASP A 304 -35.41 19.43 6.95
CA ASP A 304 -36.27 19.76 8.08
C ASP A 304 -35.79 20.77 9.14
N ARG A 305 -36.42 21.95 9.14
CA ARG A 305 -37.39 22.32 10.20
C ARG A 305 -38.26 23.52 9.84
N ARG A 306 -39.55 23.22 9.84
CA ARG A 306 -40.76 24.06 9.86
C ARG A 306 -40.68 25.25 10.84
N VAL A 307 -41.19 26.42 10.44
CA VAL A 307 -42.33 27.17 11.06
C VAL A 307 -42.26 28.71 10.82
N LYS A 308 -43.42 29.25 10.40
CA LYS A 308 -43.99 30.63 10.53
C LYS A 308 -43.76 31.69 9.42
N ARG A 309 -44.78 31.77 8.56
CA ARG A 309 -45.69 32.92 8.25
C ARG A 309 -45.09 34.33 8.19
N GLY A 310 -45.29 34.99 7.04
CA GLY A 310 -45.36 36.44 6.90
C GLY A 310 -45.66 36.85 5.45
N MET A 311 -46.77 37.55 5.22
CA MET A 311 -47.34 37.97 3.92
C MET A 311 -46.72 39.29 3.40
N GLY A 312 -46.88 39.57 2.11
CA GLY A 312 -46.81 40.92 1.47
C GLY A 312 -45.61 41.09 0.53
N SER A 313 -45.73 41.04 -0.81
CA SER A 313 -46.32 41.99 -1.77
C SER A 313 -45.40 43.16 -2.19
N SER A 314 -45.08 43.17 -3.50
CA SER A 314 -44.99 44.32 -4.46
C SER A 314 -43.88 45.38 -4.42
N GLY A 315 -43.43 45.77 -5.63
CA GLY A 315 -42.68 46.99 -6.02
C GLY A 315 -41.23 46.68 -6.44
N ILE A 316 -40.79 46.66 -7.71
CA ILE A 316 -40.79 47.63 -8.84
C ILE A 316 -39.98 48.92 -8.56
N ASP A 317 -39.11 49.24 -9.54
CA ASP A 317 -38.26 50.43 -9.77
C ASP A 317 -36.96 50.52 -8.94
N GLY A 318 -35.76 50.73 -9.49
CA GLY A 318 -35.38 51.34 -10.77
C GLY A 318 -34.83 52.74 -10.54
N ALA A 319 -33.50 52.90 -10.41
CA ALA A 319 -32.84 54.19 -10.60
C ALA A 319 -31.33 54.04 -10.80
N HIS A 320 -30.86 54.68 -11.87
CA HIS A 320 -29.50 54.89 -12.30
C HIS A 320 -28.81 56.04 -11.53
N SER A 321 -27.47 56.03 -11.67
CA SER A 321 -26.53 57.16 -11.57
C SER A 321 -26.20 57.62 -10.14
N GLU A 322 -24.98 58.00 -9.79
CA GLU A 322 -23.99 58.71 -10.60
C GLU A 322 -22.63 58.76 -9.88
N SER A 323 -21.55 58.87 -10.66
CA SER A 323 -20.28 59.54 -10.30
C SER A 323 -19.35 58.81 -9.29
N ASN A 324 -18.03 58.85 -9.37
CA ASN A 324 -17.09 59.51 -10.27
C ASN A 324 -15.68 58.94 -10.00
N LEU A 325 -14.82 58.98 -11.04
CA LEU A 325 -13.36 59.29 -11.02
C LEU A 325 -12.50 58.65 -9.91
N GLY A 326 -11.44 57.88 -10.16
CA GLY A 326 -10.46 57.98 -11.24
C GLY A 326 -9.05 58.19 -10.64
N ALA A 327 -8.06 57.48 -11.20
CA ALA A 327 -6.61 57.73 -11.13
C ALA A 327 -5.92 57.48 -9.75
N LEU A 328 -4.66 57.05 -9.63
CA LEU A 328 -3.61 56.42 -10.45
C LEU A 328 -2.40 56.24 -9.49
N ARG A 329 -1.46 55.34 -9.81
CA ARG A 329 -0.02 55.28 -9.35
C ARG A 329 0.27 54.78 -7.93
N LEU A 330 1.43 54.21 -7.62
CA LEU A 330 2.51 53.43 -8.28
C LEU A 330 3.48 53.08 -7.13
N SER A 331 4.17 51.94 -7.25
CA SER A 331 5.53 51.64 -6.76
C SER A 331 5.86 51.69 -5.25
N GLY A 332 6.39 50.56 -4.75
CA GLY A 332 7.80 50.51 -4.34
C GLY A 332 8.14 50.27 -2.86
N SER A 333 9.06 49.32 -2.67
CA SER A 333 10.05 49.15 -1.58
C SER A 333 9.71 48.36 -0.30
N GLU A 334 10.40 47.21 -0.20
CA GLU A 334 11.32 46.76 0.87
C GLU A 334 10.85 46.68 2.36
N VAL A 335 10.61 45.44 2.82
CA VAL A 335 11.24 44.63 3.93
C VAL A 335 11.88 45.40 5.13
N PRO A 336 11.99 44.88 6.39
CA PRO A 336 11.32 43.80 7.19
C PRO A 336 10.80 44.31 8.57
N VAL A 337 10.30 43.41 9.45
CA VAL A 337 10.69 43.20 10.88
C VAL A 337 9.55 42.50 11.66
N ALA A 338 9.99 41.58 12.53
CA ALA A 338 9.25 40.62 13.35
C ALA A 338 8.48 41.20 14.56
N ALA A 339 7.82 40.27 15.28
CA ALA A 339 7.21 40.30 16.63
C ALA A 339 5.67 40.48 16.65
N ALA A 340 4.87 39.75 17.44
CA ALA A 340 5.07 38.60 18.33
C ALA A 340 3.67 38.14 18.86
N CYS A 341 3.58 36.83 19.19
CA CYS A 341 2.74 36.18 20.22
C CYS A 341 1.19 36.19 20.05
N HIS A 342 0.39 35.15 20.36
CA HIS A 342 0.39 34.09 21.38
C HIS A 342 -0.49 32.92 20.87
N SER A 343 -0.01 31.67 20.81
CA SER A 343 -0.23 30.55 21.75
C SER A 343 -1.67 30.05 21.91
N GLU A 344 -1.99 28.91 21.29
CA GLU A 344 -2.74 27.83 21.92
C GLU A 344 -2.04 26.50 21.63
N ILE A 345 -1.75 25.79 22.72
CA ILE A 345 -1.05 24.52 22.81
C ILE A 345 -2.13 23.45 22.77
N ASP A 346 -2.12 22.59 21.76
CA ASP A 346 -2.68 21.24 21.89
C ASP A 346 -1.54 20.25 21.70
N SER A 347 -1.13 19.70 22.83
CA SER A 347 -0.23 18.58 22.95
C SER A 347 -0.97 17.30 22.56
N ASP A 348 -0.55 16.64 21.49
CA ASP A 348 -0.82 15.21 21.35
C ASP A 348 0.27 14.47 20.55
N THR A 349 0.52 13.26 21.01
CA THR A 349 1.75 12.46 20.91
C THR A 349 2.24 12.18 19.49
N SER A 350 3.28 12.91 19.09
CA SER A 350 4.24 12.53 18.04
C SER A 350 5.39 11.76 18.70
N THR A 351 5.54 10.47 18.40
CA THR A 351 6.79 9.74 18.68
C THR A 351 7.86 10.22 17.70
N GLN A 352 8.46 11.36 18.06
CA GLN A 352 9.60 11.97 17.40
C GLN A 352 10.81 11.04 17.53
N TRP A 353 11.27 10.50 16.41
CA TRP A 353 12.61 9.93 16.32
C TRP A 353 13.57 11.11 16.21
N ASP A 354 14.47 11.26 17.18
CA ASP A 354 15.57 12.22 17.09
C ASP A 354 16.45 11.88 15.87
N GLU A 355 16.26 12.63 14.80
CA GLU A 355 17.16 12.67 13.65
C GLU A 355 18.45 13.38 14.06
N SER A 356 19.41 12.62 14.59
CA SER A 356 20.81 13.01 14.48
C SER A 356 21.33 12.56 13.12
N PRO A 357 21.85 13.45 12.25
CA PRO A 357 22.38 13.06 10.96
C PRO A 357 23.75 12.40 11.16
N SER A 358 23.75 11.12 11.55
CA SER A 358 24.95 10.31 11.37
C SER A 358 25.06 9.99 9.89
N THR A 359 26.08 10.57 9.25
CA THR A 359 26.48 10.41 7.85
C THR A 359 26.67 8.95 7.46
N CYS A 360 25.57 8.24 7.22
CA CYS A 360 25.56 6.95 6.56
C CYS A 360 25.39 7.27 5.07
N SER A 361 26.50 7.27 4.33
CA SER A 361 26.57 7.67 2.93
C SER A 361 25.35 7.21 2.11
N ASP A 362 24.65 8.17 1.51
CA ASP A 362 23.49 8.06 0.60
C ASP A 362 23.79 7.33 -0.72
N ARG A 363 24.67 6.32 -0.72
CA ARG A 363 24.77 5.44 -1.88
C ARG A 363 23.65 4.40 -1.75
N PRO A 364 22.77 4.26 -2.77
CA PRO A 364 22.00 3.01 -2.90
C PRO A 364 23.00 1.86 -2.79
N PHE A 365 22.59 0.70 -2.25
CA PHE A 365 23.45 -0.49 -2.28
C PHE A 365 24.07 -0.57 -3.69
N SER A 366 25.37 -0.28 -3.80
CA SER A 366 26.01 0.15 -5.05
C SER A 366 26.11 -0.98 -6.09
N GLY A 367 25.50 -2.12 -5.82
CA GLY A 367 25.35 -3.26 -6.73
C GLY A 367 23.95 -3.84 -6.71
N MET A 368 22.92 -3.09 -6.28
CA MET A 368 21.56 -3.63 -6.21
C MET A 368 20.98 -3.90 -7.61
N LEU A 369 21.47 -3.24 -8.66
CA LEU A 369 20.98 -3.37 -10.04
C LEU A 369 22.04 -2.94 -11.09
N ASP A 370 23.25 -3.52 -11.06
CA ASP A 370 24.06 -3.65 -12.29
C ASP A 370 23.58 -4.91 -13.05
N LEU A 371 22.27 -5.01 -13.30
CA LEU A 371 21.70 -6.10 -14.12
C LEU A 371 21.81 -5.68 -15.58
N GLU A 372 22.44 -6.51 -16.40
CA GLU A 372 22.50 -6.30 -17.84
C GLU A 372 21.08 -6.19 -18.40
N THR A 373 20.75 -5.02 -18.95
CA THR A 373 19.45 -4.77 -19.56
C THR A 373 19.42 -5.40 -20.95
N SER A 374 18.50 -6.33 -21.18
CA SER A 374 18.15 -6.72 -22.54
C SER A 374 17.11 -5.73 -23.07
N LYS A 375 17.46 -4.99 -24.13
CA LYS A 375 16.52 -4.04 -24.74
C LYS A 375 15.44 -4.83 -25.49
N ILE A 376 14.19 -4.67 -25.08
CA ILE A 376 13.06 -5.06 -25.91
C ILE A 376 12.86 -3.92 -26.92
N THR A 377 13.44 -4.07 -28.11
CA THR A 377 13.17 -3.15 -29.23
C THR A 377 12.03 -3.70 -30.07
N GLY A 378 10.84 -3.13 -29.93
CA GLY A 378 9.78 -3.21 -30.92
C GLY A 378 8.60 -4.12 -30.59
N THR A 379 7.43 -3.61 -30.98
CA THR A 379 6.04 -4.10 -30.79
C THR A 379 5.43 -3.77 -29.44
N GLU A 380 4.29 -3.06 -29.47
CA GLU A 380 3.40 -2.91 -28.32
C GLU A 380 2.87 -4.29 -27.96
N ASP A 381 3.57 -4.98 -27.06
CA ASP A 381 3.12 -6.27 -26.56
C ASP A 381 1.94 -6.07 -25.60
N VAL A 382 1.08 -7.10 -25.48
CA VAL A 382 -0.13 -7.13 -24.63
C VAL A 382 0.19 -6.76 -23.17
N GLU A 383 1.42 -7.01 -22.73
CA GLU A 383 1.93 -6.65 -21.42
C GLU A 383 2.16 -5.15 -21.26
N THR A 384 2.76 -4.50 -22.24
CA THR A 384 3.00 -3.03 -22.24
C THR A 384 1.68 -2.26 -22.20
N SER A 385 0.70 -2.70 -22.97
CA SER A 385 -0.64 -2.08 -22.99
C SER A 385 -1.34 -2.17 -21.64
N ALA A 386 -1.09 -3.23 -20.88
CA ALA A 386 -1.78 -3.43 -19.61
C ALA A 386 -1.16 -2.66 -18.47
N ILE A 387 0.17 -2.57 -18.42
CA ILE A 387 0.85 -1.66 -17.50
C ILE A 387 0.38 -0.23 -17.78
N ARG A 388 0.27 0.14 -19.06
CA ARG A 388 -0.28 1.43 -19.47
C ARG A 388 -1.68 1.64 -18.89
N SER A 389 -2.60 0.68 -19.06
CA SER A 389 -3.96 0.78 -18.49
C SER A 389 -3.95 0.94 -16.97
N CYS A 390 -3.14 0.16 -16.24
CA CYS A 390 -3.02 0.31 -14.79
C CYS A 390 -2.44 1.68 -14.41
N LEU A 391 -1.44 2.18 -15.15
CA LEU A 391 -0.82 3.47 -14.90
C LEU A 391 -1.75 4.65 -15.22
N GLU A 392 -2.57 4.52 -16.26
CA GLU A 392 -3.61 5.48 -16.62
C GLU A 392 -4.63 5.66 -15.48
N THR A 393 -4.87 4.64 -14.66
CA THR A 393 -5.77 4.77 -13.49
C THR A 393 -5.28 5.74 -12.41
N ARG A 394 -3.95 5.91 -12.30
CA ARG A 394 -3.30 6.86 -11.40
C ARG A 394 -3.09 8.20 -12.09
N TRP A 395 -2.58 8.15 -13.31
CA TRP A 395 -2.09 9.28 -14.07
C TRP A 395 -2.87 9.36 -15.35
N ASP A 396 -3.94 10.15 -15.36
CA ASP A 396 -4.81 10.39 -16.54
C ASP A 396 -4.04 10.73 -17.84
N ARG A 397 -2.71 10.97 -17.78
CA ARG A 397 -1.81 11.32 -18.89
C ARG A 397 -0.38 10.73 -18.82
N CYS A 398 -0.14 9.62 -18.10
CA CYS A 398 1.21 9.03 -18.09
C CYS A 398 1.56 8.40 -19.44
N ARG A 399 2.75 8.73 -19.97
CA ARG A 399 3.24 8.16 -21.23
C ARG A 399 4.43 7.24 -20.97
N ILE A 400 4.26 5.95 -21.26
CA ILE A 400 5.38 5.00 -21.30
C ILE A 400 6.29 5.38 -22.48
N LEU A 401 7.56 5.61 -22.19
CA LEU A 401 8.60 5.99 -23.15
C LEU A 401 9.41 4.78 -23.66
N ALA A 402 9.70 3.80 -22.79
CA ALA A 402 10.47 2.60 -23.15
C ALA A 402 10.25 1.46 -22.13
N ILE A 403 10.47 0.21 -22.53
CA ILE A 403 10.53 -0.97 -21.66
C ILE A 403 11.78 -1.79 -22.00
N GLU A 404 12.54 -2.19 -20.98
CA GLU A 404 13.75 -3.00 -21.07
C GLU A 404 13.63 -4.15 -20.07
N SER A 405 13.95 -5.39 -20.47
CA SER A 405 13.86 -6.52 -19.54
C SER A 405 15.15 -6.68 -18.75
N MET A 406 15.00 -6.87 -17.44
CA MET A 406 16.05 -7.20 -16.49
C MET A 406 15.91 -8.67 -16.12
N VAL A 407 16.50 -9.53 -16.96
CA VAL A 407 16.66 -10.94 -16.64
C VAL A 407 18.05 -11.10 -16.03
N PRO A 408 18.17 -11.58 -14.78
CA PRO A 408 19.48 -11.98 -14.27
C PRO A 408 19.99 -13.18 -15.06
N ASP A 409 21.22 -13.10 -15.58
CA ASP A 409 21.91 -14.16 -16.36
C ASP A 409 22.02 -15.51 -15.62
#